data_AF-A0A0F2PBD2-F1
#
_entry.id   AF-A0A0F2PBD2-F1
#
_cell.length_a   1.000
_cell.length_b   1.000
_cell.length_c   1.000
_cell.angle_alpha   90.00
_cell.angle_beta   90.00
_cell.angle_gamma   90.00
#
_symmetry.space_group_name_H-M   'P 1'
#
loop_
_entity.id
_entity.type
_entity.pdbx_description
1 polymer ?
#
loop_
_entity_poly.entity_id
_entity_poly.type
_entity_poly.pdbx_seq_one_letter_code
_entity_poly.pdbx_strand_id
1 'polypeptide(L)'
;MELTRNYETIYFCQQLTGVKSRRYNIRPDLDEGMEPEVKGYVYKETMAGFFRAWALNEIHLGLTAKVNEMLVAERSQIIKKVGLDEKECLKIIDECVVMGLLCENRILFKDEDDIYLYMIDTGGIFALEESGTPYNKVNFTISLDQRLKIYRKNIYLVENNLSEIKSANLHLFEDILGLPQHEKFIGATLLVDMSIATKIGITGQVTAEINRIVKQNNAKIYDTAKKKYIDIK
;
A
#
# COMPACT_ATOMS: atom_id res chain seq x y z
N MET A 1 0.73 -22.98 -16.37
CA MET A 1 1.02 -22.86 -14.92
C MET A 1 -0.18 -23.46 -14.16
N GLU A 2 0.02 -23.99 -12.97
CA GLU A 2 -1.08 -24.46 -12.11
C GLU A 2 -1.46 -23.37 -11.10
N LEU A 3 -2.73 -23.33 -10.70
CA LEU A 3 -3.22 -22.43 -9.65
C LEU A 3 -2.63 -22.85 -8.31
N THR A 4 -1.81 -21.98 -7.73
CA THR A 4 -1.15 -22.20 -6.45
C THR A 4 -1.38 -21.02 -5.50
N ARG A 5 -1.18 -21.26 -4.20
CA ARG A 5 -1.23 -20.20 -3.20
C ARG A 5 -0.19 -19.12 -3.52
N ASN A 6 -0.54 -17.86 -3.30
CA ASN A 6 0.30 -16.70 -3.61
C ASN A 6 0.62 -16.48 -5.10
N TYR A 7 -0.14 -17.05 -6.05
CA TYR A 7 0.20 -16.96 -7.47
C TYR A 7 0.30 -15.51 -8.00
N GLU A 8 -0.50 -14.57 -7.47
CA GLU A 8 -0.47 -13.17 -7.89
C GLU A 8 0.78 -12.47 -7.36
N THR A 9 1.11 -12.71 -6.10
CA THR A 9 2.34 -12.24 -5.47
C THR A 9 3.58 -12.80 -6.19
N ILE A 10 3.59 -14.09 -6.50
CA ILE A 10 4.67 -14.75 -7.26
C ILE A 10 4.82 -14.08 -8.63
N TYR A 11 3.71 -13.85 -9.33
CA TYR A 11 3.72 -13.17 -10.61
C TYR A 11 4.36 -11.78 -10.49
N PHE A 12 3.90 -10.94 -9.56
CA PHE A 12 4.50 -9.62 -9.34
C PHE A 12 5.99 -9.71 -9.07
N CYS A 13 6.41 -10.58 -8.15
CA CYS A 13 7.82 -10.77 -7.81
C CYS A 13 8.67 -11.22 -9.00
N GLN A 14 8.14 -12.06 -9.89
CA GLN A 14 8.82 -12.48 -11.12
C GLN A 14 8.95 -11.37 -12.16
N GLN A 15 8.06 -10.37 -12.12
CA GLN A 15 8.13 -9.20 -12.99
C GLN A 15 9.08 -8.12 -12.47
N LEU A 16 9.59 -8.22 -11.24
CA LEU A 16 10.47 -7.21 -10.67
C LEU A 16 11.83 -7.15 -11.37
N THR A 17 12.26 -5.93 -11.70
CA THR A 17 13.63 -5.64 -12.16
C THR A 17 14.44 -4.93 -11.07
N GLY A 18 13.78 -4.19 -10.17
CA GLY A 18 14.44 -3.57 -9.03
C GLY A 18 13.49 -2.82 -8.10
N VAL A 19 14.01 -2.46 -6.92
CA VAL A 19 13.32 -1.60 -5.95
C VAL A 19 14.28 -0.51 -5.50
N LYS A 20 13.88 0.75 -5.64
CA LYS A 20 14.64 1.92 -5.16
C LYS A 20 13.81 2.60 -4.08
N SER A 21 14.43 2.90 -2.94
CA SER A 21 13.74 3.55 -1.81
C SER A 21 14.31 4.94 -1.56
N ARG A 22 13.43 5.93 -1.33
CA ARG A 22 13.79 7.26 -0.83
C ARG A 22 13.24 7.42 0.58
N ARG A 23 14.10 7.78 1.53
CA ARG A 23 13.79 7.97 2.96
C ARG A 23 14.64 9.09 3.51
N TYR A 24 14.12 9.82 4.49
CA TYR A 24 14.86 10.92 5.11
C TYR A 24 15.97 10.46 6.07
N ASN A 25 16.16 9.15 6.24
CA ASN A 25 17.28 8.58 7.00
C ASN A 25 18.32 7.85 6.13
N ILE A 26 18.38 8.11 4.82
CA ILE A 26 19.48 7.62 4.00
C ILE A 26 19.90 8.73 3.04
N ARG A 27 21.14 9.20 3.16
CA ARG A 27 21.86 9.70 2.00
C ARG A 27 22.97 8.72 1.64
N PRO A 28 22.75 7.78 0.71
CA PRO A 28 23.84 7.07 0.05
C PRO A 28 24.50 7.94 -1.04
N ASP A 29 24.05 9.21 -1.19
CA ASP A 29 24.29 10.15 -2.28
C ASP A 29 24.76 11.54 -1.80
N LEU A 30 25.32 11.63 -0.61
CA LEU A 30 26.41 12.58 -0.47
C LEU A 30 27.60 11.98 -1.22
N ASP A 31 28.11 12.62 -2.26
CA ASP A 31 29.56 12.52 -2.46
C ASP A 31 30.15 13.08 -1.17
N GLU A 32 30.84 12.25 -0.36
CA GLU A 32 31.58 12.44 0.93
C GLU A 32 31.60 13.83 1.66
N GLY A 33 30.66 14.76 1.44
CA GLY A 33 30.90 16.18 1.68
C GLY A 33 29.79 17.23 1.42
N MET A 34 28.57 16.90 0.97
CA MET A 34 27.44 17.85 1.17
C MET A 34 26.78 17.60 2.53
N GLU A 35 26.25 18.61 3.21
CA GLU A 35 25.51 18.40 4.45
C GLU A 35 24.02 18.70 4.26
N PRO A 36 23.11 17.89 4.84
CA PRO A 36 21.71 18.29 4.95
C PRO A 36 21.61 19.57 5.80
N GLU A 37 20.65 20.44 5.48
CA GLU A 37 20.43 21.69 6.23
C GLU A 37 20.08 21.46 7.72
N VAL A 38 19.68 20.23 8.08
CA VAL A 38 19.56 19.76 9.47
C VAL A 38 20.26 18.40 9.59
N LYS A 39 21.33 18.33 10.40
CA LYS A 39 22.12 17.11 10.64
C LYS A 39 21.47 16.21 11.69
N GLY A 40 21.45 14.90 11.45
CA GLY A 40 21.27 13.88 12.50
C GLY A 40 19.99 13.05 12.40
N TYR A 41 19.86 12.10 13.33
CA TYR A 41 18.65 11.29 13.48
C TYR A 41 17.44 12.21 13.68
N VAL A 42 16.31 11.84 13.09
CA VAL A 42 15.04 12.49 13.41
C VAL A 42 14.72 12.18 14.86
N TYR A 43 14.77 13.20 15.71
CA TYR A 43 14.26 13.14 17.08
C TYR A 43 12.91 13.85 17.15
N LYS A 44 12.15 13.57 18.21
CA LYS A 44 10.84 14.16 18.46
C LYS A 44 10.91 15.69 18.49
N GLU A 45 11.93 16.23 19.16
CA GLU A 45 12.18 17.67 19.31
C GLU A 45 12.49 18.34 17.97
N THR A 46 13.18 17.65 17.08
CA THR A 46 13.49 18.12 15.71
C THR A 46 12.20 18.24 14.90
N MET A 47 11.32 17.23 14.97
CA MET A 47 10.04 17.28 14.26
C MET A 47 9.11 18.35 14.81
N ALA A 48 9.03 18.48 16.13
CA ALA A 48 8.35 19.59 16.78
C ALA A 48 8.89 20.94 16.30
N GLY A 49 10.21 21.04 16.11
CA GLY A 49 10.88 22.20 15.54
C GLY A 49 10.40 22.51 14.12
N PHE A 50 10.38 21.53 13.22
CA PHE A 50 9.92 21.69 11.83
C PHE A 50 8.46 22.14 11.71
N PHE A 51 7.55 21.55 12.50
CA PHE A 51 6.14 21.97 12.53
C PHE A 51 5.97 23.39 13.09
N ARG A 52 6.73 23.76 14.12
CA ARG A 52 6.66 25.09 14.74
C ARG A 52 7.39 26.17 13.92
N ALA A 53 8.41 25.80 13.14
CA ALA A 53 9.32 26.70 12.43
C ALA A 53 9.05 26.82 10.91
N TRP A 54 7.87 26.38 10.44
CA TRP A 54 7.23 26.77 9.16
C TRP A 54 7.37 25.82 7.95
N ALA A 55 8.10 24.71 8.01
CA ALA A 55 8.26 23.84 6.83
C ALA A 55 7.12 22.82 6.64
N LEU A 56 6.43 22.44 7.72
CA LEU A 56 5.34 21.45 7.71
C LEU A 56 4.06 22.07 8.26
N ASN A 57 2.90 21.72 7.68
CA ASN A 57 1.59 22.26 8.05
C ASN A 57 0.50 21.17 8.17
N GLU A 58 -0.73 21.57 8.44
CA GLU A 58 -1.88 20.64 8.61
C GLU A 58 -2.12 19.75 7.39
N ILE A 59 -1.79 20.21 6.18
CA ILE A 59 -1.95 19.42 4.96
C ILE A 59 -0.95 18.24 4.94
N HIS A 60 0.30 18.48 5.34
CA HIS A 60 1.32 17.43 5.45
C HIS A 60 0.93 16.38 6.49
N LEU A 61 0.42 16.83 7.63
CA LEU A 61 -0.08 15.96 8.68
C LEU A 61 -1.30 15.16 8.22
N GLY A 62 -2.26 15.80 7.55
CA GLY A 62 -3.44 15.16 7.00
C GLY A 62 -3.08 14.08 5.97
N LEU A 63 -2.14 14.36 5.07
CA LEU A 63 -1.65 13.38 4.10
C LEU A 63 -0.95 12.21 4.80
N THR A 64 -0.10 12.50 5.79
CA THR A 64 0.59 11.50 6.61
C THR A 64 -0.42 10.62 7.35
N ALA A 65 -1.48 11.20 7.91
CA ALA A 65 -2.56 10.46 8.55
C ALA A 65 -3.30 9.54 7.56
N LYS A 66 -3.52 9.98 6.31
CA LYS A 66 -4.12 9.12 5.27
C LYS A 66 -3.23 7.96 4.86
N VAL A 67 -1.93 8.15 4.78
CA VAL A 67 -1.01 7.03 4.56
C VAL A 67 -1.00 6.09 5.77
N ASN A 68 -1.08 6.62 6.99
CA ASN A 68 -1.17 5.84 8.23
C ASN A 68 -2.45 4.98 8.31
N GLU A 69 -3.60 5.49 7.84
CA GLU A 69 -4.86 4.72 7.72
C GLU A 69 -4.69 3.51 6.78
N MET A 70 -3.97 3.70 5.67
CA MET A 70 -3.75 2.69 4.64
C MET A 70 -2.57 1.76 4.91
N LEU A 71 -1.67 2.09 5.85
CA LEU A 71 -0.41 1.39 6.14
C LEU A 71 0.64 1.47 5.02
N VAL A 72 0.24 1.09 3.80
CA VAL A 72 1.04 1.14 2.57
C VAL A 72 0.15 1.67 1.46
N ALA A 73 0.42 2.88 0.98
CA ALA A 73 -0.44 3.54 0.00
C ALA A 73 0.29 3.76 -1.33
N GLU A 74 -0.40 3.54 -2.43
CA GLU A 74 0.08 3.94 -3.76
C GLU A 74 -0.31 5.39 -4.07
N ARG A 75 0.45 6.08 -4.91
CA ARG A 75 0.26 7.49 -5.27
C ARG A 75 -1.20 7.83 -5.63
N SER A 76 -1.82 7.08 -6.54
CA SER A 76 -3.21 7.32 -6.96
C SER A 76 -4.21 7.08 -5.81
N GLN A 77 -3.90 6.17 -4.89
CA GLN A 77 -4.70 5.93 -3.69
C GLN A 77 -4.66 7.12 -2.74
N ILE A 78 -3.49 7.73 -2.55
CA ILE A 78 -3.32 8.94 -1.75
C ILE A 78 -4.09 10.10 -2.37
N ILE A 79 -3.87 10.39 -3.66
CA ILE A 79 -4.53 11.49 -4.39
C ILE A 79 -6.05 11.38 -4.23
N LYS A 80 -6.61 10.19 -4.48
CA LYS A 80 -8.05 9.95 -4.37
C LYS A 80 -8.59 10.12 -2.95
N LYS A 81 -7.80 9.77 -1.92
CA LYS A 81 -8.22 9.89 -0.50
C LYS A 81 -8.09 11.29 0.06
N VAL A 82 -7.09 12.04 -0.36
CA VAL A 82 -6.85 13.40 0.12
C VAL A 82 -7.76 14.41 -0.61
N GLY A 83 -8.11 14.14 -1.88
CA GLY A 83 -9.05 14.97 -2.63
C GLY A 83 -8.48 16.32 -3.08
N LEU A 84 -7.15 16.48 -3.05
CA LEU A 84 -6.44 17.63 -3.60
C LEU A 84 -6.24 17.49 -5.11
N ASP A 85 -5.93 18.60 -5.77
CA ASP A 85 -5.43 18.57 -7.14
C ASP A 85 -4.20 17.64 -7.23
N GLU A 86 -4.11 16.88 -8.32
CA GLU A 86 -3.04 15.89 -8.49
C GLU A 86 -1.66 16.52 -8.40
N LYS A 87 -1.43 17.66 -9.06
CA LYS A 87 -0.11 18.32 -9.06
C LYS A 87 0.27 18.82 -7.68
N GLU A 88 -0.69 19.39 -6.96
CA GLU A 88 -0.49 19.84 -5.58
C GLU A 88 -0.22 18.66 -4.65
N CYS A 89 -1.00 17.59 -4.75
CA CYS A 89 -0.83 16.39 -3.95
C CYS A 89 0.56 15.76 -4.16
N LEU A 90 1.03 15.66 -5.41
CA LEU A 90 2.36 15.13 -5.71
C LEU A 90 3.48 15.98 -5.10
N LYS A 91 3.33 17.30 -5.11
CA LYS A 91 4.29 18.21 -4.46
C LYS A 91 4.36 17.95 -2.96
N ILE A 92 3.21 17.85 -2.29
CA ILE A 92 3.14 17.59 -0.84
C ILE A 92 3.67 16.19 -0.51
N ILE A 93 3.40 15.18 -1.35
CA ILE A 93 3.96 13.83 -1.17
C ILE A 93 5.49 13.89 -1.19
N ASP A 94 6.09 14.59 -2.16
CA ASP A 94 7.56 14.71 -2.24
C ASP A 94 8.11 15.50 -1.04
N GLU A 95 7.46 16.57 -0.61
CA GLU A 95 7.80 17.31 0.61
C GLU A 95 7.75 16.40 1.85
N CYS A 96 6.69 15.59 2.00
CA CYS A 96 6.58 14.59 3.05
C CYS A 96 7.69 13.53 3.01
N VAL A 97 8.16 13.12 1.83
CA VAL A 97 9.28 12.17 1.69
C VAL A 97 10.60 12.82 2.04
N VAL A 98 10.86 14.03 1.53
CA VAL A 98 12.10 14.79 1.77
C VAL A 98 12.22 15.21 3.23
N MET A 99 11.11 15.45 3.93
CA MET A 99 11.09 15.84 5.35
C MET A 99 11.01 14.65 6.31
N GLY A 100 10.95 13.42 5.79
CA GLY A 100 10.93 12.21 6.62
C GLY A 100 9.63 11.89 7.31
N LEU A 101 8.53 12.45 6.82
CA LEU A 101 7.19 12.03 7.21
C LEU A 101 6.83 10.69 6.57
N LEU A 102 7.24 10.50 5.31
CA LEU A 102 6.99 9.30 4.54
C LEU A 102 8.28 8.70 3.99
N CYS A 103 8.27 7.40 3.77
CA CYS A 103 9.24 6.72 2.91
C CYS A 103 8.57 6.31 1.61
N GLU A 104 9.29 6.48 0.50
CA GLU A 104 8.85 6.05 -0.84
C GLU A 104 9.60 4.79 -1.27
N ASN A 105 8.90 3.84 -1.88
CA ASN A 105 9.48 2.69 -2.56
C ASN A 105 9.00 2.68 -4.01
N ARG A 106 9.92 2.96 -4.92
CA ARG A 106 9.71 2.80 -6.35
C ARG A 106 10.01 1.36 -6.74
N ILE A 107 8.98 0.65 -7.18
CA ILE A 107 9.04 -0.73 -7.65
C ILE A 107 9.06 -0.69 -9.17
N LEU A 108 10.08 -1.30 -9.78
CA LEU A 108 10.27 -1.34 -11.23
C LEU A 108 9.90 -2.73 -11.74
N PHE A 109 9.04 -2.78 -12.75
CA PHE A 109 8.64 -4.03 -13.42
C PHE A 109 9.29 -4.16 -14.82
N LYS A 110 9.24 -5.36 -15.39
CA LYS A 110 9.82 -5.69 -16.71
C LYS A 110 9.12 -4.99 -17.88
N ASP A 111 7.86 -4.63 -17.71
CA ASP A 111 7.02 -3.91 -18.67
C ASP A 111 7.16 -2.38 -18.57
N GLU A 112 8.20 -1.88 -17.88
CA GLU A 112 8.49 -0.46 -17.63
C GLU A 112 7.43 0.31 -16.81
N ASP A 113 6.36 -0.36 -16.39
CA ASP A 113 5.45 0.15 -15.38
C ASP A 113 6.18 0.29 -14.03
N ASP A 114 5.94 1.41 -13.34
CA ASP A 114 6.43 1.63 -11.98
C ASP A 114 5.29 1.85 -10.99
N ILE A 115 5.49 1.33 -9.77
CA ILE A 115 4.57 1.54 -8.65
C ILE A 115 5.33 2.26 -7.55
N TYR A 116 4.77 3.37 -7.06
CA TYR A 116 5.29 4.12 -5.93
C TYR A 116 4.46 3.79 -4.69
N LEU A 117 5.06 3.05 -3.76
CA LEU A 117 4.45 2.76 -2.46
C LEU A 117 5.02 3.68 -1.38
N TYR A 118 4.12 4.29 -0.61
CA TYR A 118 4.44 5.18 0.48
C TYR A 118 4.05 4.54 1.82
N MET A 119 4.89 4.71 2.82
CA MET A 119 4.62 4.32 4.21
C MET A 119 5.10 5.42 5.15
N ILE A 120 4.69 5.36 6.41
CA ILE A 120 5.15 6.28 7.45
C ILE A 120 6.66 6.08 7.71
N ASP A 121 7.43 7.17 7.69
CA ASP A 121 8.83 7.21 8.14
C ASP A 121 8.91 7.81 9.56
N THR A 122 10.11 7.85 10.12
CA THR A 122 10.39 8.20 11.52
C THR A 122 9.78 9.54 11.93
N GLY A 123 9.87 10.56 11.08
CA GLY A 123 9.28 11.87 11.34
C GLY A 123 7.76 11.85 11.35
N GLY A 124 7.15 11.01 10.51
CA GLY A 124 5.70 10.84 10.45
C GLY A 124 5.15 10.21 11.72
N ILE A 125 5.89 9.29 12.35
CA ILE A 125 5.52 8.73 13.66
C ILE A 125 5.41 9.84 14.71
N PHE A 126 6.43 10.70 14.82
CA PHE A 126 6.39 11.79 15.78
C PHE A 126 5.32 12.83 15.47
N ALA A 127 5.11 13.16 14.18
CA ALA A 127 4.06 14.08 13.75
C ALA A 127 2.66 13.57 14.15
N LEU A 128 2.41 12.27 13.99
CA LEU A 128 1.17 11.64 14.39
C LEU A 128 1.01 11.65 15.92
N GLU A 129 2.06 11.34 16.68
CA GLU A 129 2.03 11.42 18.15
C GLU A 129 1.70 12.83 18.67
N GLU A 130 2.32 13.87 18.11
CA GLU A 130 2.08 15.25 18.52
C GLU A 130 0.66 15.72 18.22
N SER A 131 0.07 15.23 17.13
CA SER A 131 -1.32 15.54 16.78
C SER A 131 -2.35 14.67 17.51
N GLY A 132 -1.91 13.74 18.37
CA GLY A 132 -2.79 12.81 19.06
C GLY A 132 -3.37 11.70 18.16
N THR A 133 -2.83 11.53 16.95
CA THR A 133 -3.24 10.47 16.02
C THR A 133 -2.45 9.20 16.30
N PRO A 134 -3.09 8.05 16.58
CA PRO A 134 -2.36 6.80 16.80
C PRO A 134 -1.64 6.32 15.53
N TYR A 135 -0.34 6.02 15.66
CA TYR A 135 0.40 5.36 14.58
C TYR A 135 -0.04 3.90 14.43
N ASN A 136 -0.54 3.55 13.24
CA ASN A 136 -0.89 2.18 12.88
C ASN A 136 0.39 1.43 12.50
N LYS A 137 1.00 0.82 13.51
CA LYS A 137 2.32 0.20 13.39
C LYS A 137 2.42 -0.79 12.23
N VAL A 138 3.30 -0.46 11.28
CA VAL A 138 3.85 -1.39 10.29
C VAL A 138 5.34 -1.54 10.56
N ASN A 139 5.82 -2.78 10.56
CA ASN A 139 7.25 -3.02 10.67
C ASN A 139 7.94 -2.47 9.43
N PHE A 140 8.90 -1.57 9.57
CA PHE A 140 9.64 -1.03 8.42
C PHE A 140 10.40 -2.12 7.63
N THR A 141 10.66 -3.26 8.26
CA THR A 141 11.27 -4.47 7.67
C THR A 141 10.26 -5.35 6.94
N ILE A 142 8.99 -4.94 6.86
CA ILE A 142 7.94 -5.65 6.13
C ILE A 142 8.42 -5.93 4.70
N SER A 143 8.28 -7.18 4.26
CA SER A 143 8.80 -7.61 2.97
C SER A 143 7.97 -7.02 1.81
N LEU A 144 8.55 -6.98 0.61
CA LEU A 144 7.89 -6.38 -0.55
C LEU A 144 6.57 -7.07 -0.91
N ASP A 145 6.52 -8.40 -0.82
CA ASP A 145 5.31 -9.19 -1.02
C ASP A 145 4.20 -8.77 -0.05
N GLN A 146 4.55 -8.55 1.23
CA GLN A 146 3.61 -8.07 2.23
C GLN A 146 3.12 -6.65 1.92
N ARG A 147 4.01 -5.75 1.44
CA ARG A 147 3.63 -4.40 1.00
C ARG A 147 2.66 -4.45 -0.18
N LEU A 148 2.93 -5.27 -1.19
CA LEU A 148 2.05 -5.46 -2.35
C LEU A 148 0.67 -6.01 -1.95
N LYS A 149 0.62 -6.93 -0.98
CA LYS A 149 -0.64 -7.45 -0.44
C LYS A 149 -1.46 -6.38 0.28
N ILE A 150 -0.83 -5.53 1.08
CA ILE A 150 -1.50 -4.39 1.74
C ILE A 150 -2.02 -3.40 0.68
N TYR A 151 -1.17 -3.00 -0.26
CA TYR A 151 -1.52 -2.13 -1.39
C TYR A 151 -2.76 -2.64 -2.14
N ARG A 152 -2.82 -3.93 -2.46
CA ARG A 152 -3.95 -4.53 -3.18
C ARG A 152 -5.24 -4.52 -2.38
N LYS A 153 -5.16 -4.69 -1.05
CA LYS A 153 -6.33 -4.51 -0.16
C LYS A 153 -6.82 -3.07 -0.18
N ASN A 154 -5.90 -2.10 -0.22
CA ASN A 154 -6.26 -0.69 -0.24
C ASN A 154 -6.98 -0.25 -1.52
N ILE A 155 -6.78 -0.95 -2.65
CA ILE A 155 -7.57 -0.71 -3.87
C ILE A 155 -9.06 -0.80 -3.53
N TYR A 156 -9.49 -1.88 -2.88
CA TYR A 156 -10.89 -2.05 -2.51
C TYR A 156 -11.39 -0.96 -1.55
N LEU A 157 -10.60 -0.63 -0.53
CA LEU A 157 -11.01 0.37 0.47
C LEU A 157 -11.17 1.76 -0.13
N VAL A 158 -10.25 2.15 -1.02
CA VAL A 158 -10.28 3.45 -1.69
C VAL A 158 -11.45 3.54 -2.66
N GLU A 159 -11.70 2.48 -3.43
CA GLU A 159 -12.81 2.45 -4.40
C GLU A 159 -14.18 2.44 -3.73
N ASN A 160 -14.30 1.87 -2.53
CA ASN A 160 -15.56 1.81 -1.78
C ASN A 160 -15.67 2.86 -0.66
N ASN A 161 -14.76 3.85 -0.63
CA ASN A 161 -14.68 4.90 0.39
C ASN A 161 -14.73 4.39 1.85
N LEU A 162 -14.04 3.28 2.11
CA LEU A 162 -13.91 2.70 3.45
C LEU A 162 -12.66 3.26 4.15
N SER A 163 -12.75 3.48 5.46
CA SER A 163 -11.68 4.10 6.25
C SER A 163 -10.58 3.13 6.69
N GLU A 164 -10.89 1.86 6.95
CA GLU A 164 -9.91 0.92 7.51
C GLU A 164 -10.02 -0.52 6.99
N ILE A 165 -8.86 -1.17 6.79
CA ILE A 165 -8.74 -2.62 6.46
C ILE A 165 -9.44 -3.49 7.52
N LYS A 166 -9.41 -3.08 8.79
CA LYS A 166 -9.98 -3.84 9.92
C LYS A 166 -11.51 -3.95 9.89
N SER A 167 -12.18 -3.11 9.10
CA SER A 167 -13.65 -3.03 9.08
C SER A 167 -14.33 -3.95 8.05
N ALA A 168 -13.58 -4.58 7.15
CA ALA A 168 -14.12 -5.48 6.12
C ALA A 168 -13.61 -6.91 6.32
N ASN A 169 -14.50 -7.91 6.23
CA ASN A 169 -14.11 -9.32 6.14
C ASN A 169 -13.45 -9.59 4.76
N LEU A 170 -12.23 -9.05 4.60
CA LEU A 170 -11.54 -8.86 3.34
C LEU A 170 -10.30 -9.74 3.27
N HIS A 171 -10.24 -10.61 2.26
CA HIS A 171 -9.13 -11.53 2.06
C HIS A 171 -8.64 -11.48 0.62
N LEU A 172 -7.35 -11.71 0.40
CA LEU A 172 -6.85 -11.95 -0.95
C LEU A 172 -7.22 -13.38 -1.34
N PHE A 173 -7.74 -13.56 -2.56
CA PHE A 173 -8.09 -14.88 -3.08
C PHE A 173 -6.89 -15.83 -3.08
N GLU A 174 -5.71 -15.34 -3.46
CA GLU A 174 -4.49 -16.16 -3.48
C GLU A 174 -4.08 -16.70 -2.09
N ASP A 175 -4.49 -16.06 -0.99
CA ASP A 175 -4.11 -16.45 0.38
C ASP A 175 -4.93 -17.64 0.87
N ILE A 176 -6.11 -17.86 0.31
CA ILE A 176 -7.09 -18.89 0.73
C ILE A 176 -7.02 -20.17 -0.11
N LEU A 177 -6.29 -20.15 -1.22
CA LEU A 177 -6.09 -21.32 -2.08
C LEU A 177 -5.48 -22.49 -1.31
N GLY A 178 -6.12 -23.66 -1.41
CA GLY A 178 -5.69 -24.88 -0.75
C GLY A 178 -5.88 -24.90 0.78
N LEU A 179 -6.46 -23.85 1.37
CA LEU A 179 -6.79 -23.87 2.81
C LEU A 179 -8.09 -24.66 3.05
N PRO A 180 -8.18 -25.38 4.18
CA PRO A 180 -9.44 -25.94 4.65
C PRO A 180 -10.49 -24.82 4.78
N GLN A 181 -11.74 -25.15 4.48
CA GLN A 181 -12.83 -24.19 4.64
C GLN A 181 -12.95 -23.79 6.10
N HIS A 182 -12.96 -22.49 6.35
CA HIS A 182 -12.96 -21.92 7.68
C HIS A 182 -14.10 -20.92 7.79
N GLU A 183 -14.84 -20.95 8.90
CA GLU A 183 -16.00 -20.08 9.16
C GLU A 183 -15.70 -18.59 8.94
N LYS A 184 -14.45 -18.17 9.13
CA LYS A 184 -14.01 -16.78 8.92
C LYS A 184 -14.18 -16.28 7.47
N PHE A 185 -14.31 -17.17 6.50
CA PHE A 185 -14.49 -16.81 5.09
C PHE A 185 -15.95 -16.71 4.67
N ILE A 186 -16.89 -17.03 5.55
CA ILE A 186 -18.32 -16.93 5.26
C ILE A 186 -18.70 -15.46 5.08
N GLY A 187 -19.35 -15.13 3.97
CA GLY A 187 -19.73 -13.76 3.63
C GLY A 187 -18.56 -12.81 3.37
N ALA A 188 -17.34 -13.33 3.24
CA ALA A 188 -16.15 -12.53 2.98
C ALA A 188 -16.19 -11.88 1.60
N THR A 189 -15.48 -10.76 1.45
CA THR A 189 -15.12 -10.21 0.13
C THR A 189 -13.70 -10.69 -0.20
N LEU A 190 -13.57 -11.40 -1.30
CA LEU A 190 -12.30 -11.93 -1.80
C LEU A 190 -11.80 -11.07 -2.94
N LEU A 191 -10.57 -10.62 -2.81
CA LEU A 191 -9.90 -9.76 -3.79
C LEU A 191 -9.05 -10.62 -4.73
N VAL A 192 -9.25 -10.42 -6.02
CA VAL A 192 -8.53 -11.14 -7.07
C VAL A 192 -8.13 -10.18 -8.18
N ASP A 193 -6.96 -10.38 -8.77
CA ASP A 193 -6.57 -9.70 -10.01
C ASP A 193 -6.73 -10.66 -11.19
N MET A 194 -7.86 -10.56 -11.89
CA MET A 194 -8.14 -11.43 -13.05
C MET A 194 -7.24 -11.13 -14.26
N SER A 195 -6.61 -9.94 -14.30
CA SER A 195 -5.65 -9.62 -15.35
C SER A 195 -4.40 -10.48 -15.23
N ILE A 196 -3.94 -10.74 -13.99
CA ILE A 196 -2.79 -11.63 -13.72
C ILE A 196 -3.13 -13.07 -14.12
N ALA A 197 -4.30 -13.57 -13.73
CA ALA A 197 -4.78 -14.89 -14.13
C ALA A 197 -4.78 -15.09 -15.65
N THR A 198 -5.11 -14.02 -16.39
CA THR A 198 -5.06 -13.99 -17.85
C THR A 198 -3.63 -13.99 -18.38
N LYS A 199 -2.75 -13.12 -17.85
CA LYS A 199 -1.34 -13.03 -18.27
C LYS A 199 -0.56 -14.35 -18.09
N ILE A 200 -0.86 -15.12 -17.05
CA ILE A 200 -0.20 -16.41 -16.77
C ILE A 200 -0.97 -17.64 -17.29
N GLY A 201 -2.09 -17.43 -17.97
CA GLY A 201 -2.86 -18.50 -18.63
C GLY A 201 -3.60 -19.46 -17.70
N ILE A 202 -4.10 -19.00 -16.55
CA ILE A 202 -4.82 -19.85 -15.56
C ILE A 202 -6.27 -19.41 -15.29
N THR A 203 -6.82 -18.51 -16.11
CA THR A 203 -8.18 -17.95 -15.93
C THR A 203 -9.24 -19.02 -15.64
N GLY A 204 -9.25 -20.12 -16.40
CA GLY A 204 -10.23 -21.21 -16.20
C GLY A 204 -10.13 -21.87 -14.82
N GLN A 205 -8.91 -22.06 -14.29
CA GLN A 205 -8.68 -22.63 -12.95
C GLN A 205 -9.14 -21.65 -11.87
N VAL A 206 -8.81 -20.37 -12.01
CA VAL A 206 -9.23 -19.31 -11.08
C VAL A 206 -10.75 -19.18 -11.04
N THR A 207 -11.41 -19.17 -12.19
CA THR A 207 -12.88 -19.11 -12.27
C THR A 207 -13.54 -20.34 -11.64
N ALA A 208 -13.03 -21.54 -11.90
CA ALA A 208 -13.57 -22.76 -11.30
C ALA A 208 -13.48 -22.73 -9.76
N GLU A 209 -12.34 -22.28 -9.24
CA GLU A 209 -12.10 -22.20 -7.80
C GLU A 209 -12.90 -21.08 -7.14
N ILE A 210 -13.02 -19.91 -7.78
CA ILE A 210 -13.93 -18.84 -7.37
C ILE A 210 -15.36 -19.36 -7.24
N ASN A 211 -15.88 -20.05 -8.26
CA ASN A 211 -17.25 -20.57 -8.26
C ASN A 211 -17.47 -21.58 -7.13
N ARG A 212 -16.47 -22.42 -6.85
CA ARG A 212 -16.49 -23.36 -5.74
C ARG A 212 -16.60 -22.63 -4.40
N ILE A 213 -15.76 -21.61 -4.19
CA ILE A 213 -15.71 -20.84 -2.93
C ILE A 213 -16.98 -20.02 -2.72
N VAL A 214 -17.52 -19.39 -3.76
CA VAL A 214 -18.77 -18.62 -3.66
C VAL A 214 -19.95 -19.52 -3.28
N LYS A 215 -20.08 -20.68 -3.91
CA LYS A 215 -21.15 -21.65 -3.58
C LYS A 215 -21.06 -22.16 -2.14
N GLN A 216 -19.85 -22.35 -1.63
CA GLN A 216 -19.63 -22.95 -0.31
C GLN A 216 -19.64 -21.93 0.83
N ASN A 217 -19.14 -20.70 0.60
CA ASN A 217 -18.95 -19.70 1.66
C ASN A 217 -19.87 -18.47 1.52
N ASN A 218 -20.73 -18.40 0.50
CA ASN A 218 -21.49 -17.19 0.17
C ASN A 218 -20.61 -15.93 0.09
N ALA A 219 -19.38 -16.11 -0.43
CA ALA A 219 -18.40 -15.05 -0.56
C ALA A 219 -18.70 -14.17 -1.78
N LYS A 220 -18.29 -12.90 -1.71
CA LYS A 220 -18.32 -11.97 -2.84
C LYS A 220 -16.92 -11.88 -3.45
N ILE A 221 -16.82 -11.77 -4.77
CA ILE A 221 -15.53 -11.62 -5.45
C ILE A 221 -15.42 -10.23 -6.04
N TYR A 222 -14.32 -9.55 -5.76
CA TYR A 222 -14.01 -8.22 -6.29
C TYR A 222 -12.72 -8.28 -7.09
N ASP A 223 -12.80 -7.86 -8.35
CA ASP A 223 -11.66 -7.74 -9.27
C ASP A 223 -10.91 -6.43 -8.98
N THR A 224 -9.68 -6.53 -8.46
CA THR A 224 -8.87 -5.35 -8.12
C THR A 224 -8.34 -4.61 -9.35
N ALA A 225 -8.15 -5.30 -10.48
CA ALA A 225 -7.71 -4.66 -11.72
C ALA A 225 -8.86 -3.87 -12.38
N LYS A 226 -10.06 -4.45 -12.40
CA LYS A 226 -11.25 -3.80 -12.97
C LYS A 226 -12.04 -2.94 -11.98
N LYS A 227 -11.66 -2.96 -10.70
CA LYS A 227 -12.28 -2.20 -9.61
C LYS A 227 -13.80 -2.44 -9.50
N LYS A 228 -14.24 -3.70 -9.65
CA LYS A 228 -15.66 -4.06 -9.60
C LYS A 228 -15.90 -5.48 -9.09
N TYR A 229 -17.11 -5.74 -8.63
CA TYR A 229 -17.54 -7.11 -8.31
C TYR A 229 -17.63 -7.97 -9.57
N ILE A 230 -17.32 -9.26 -9.42
CA ILE A 230 -17.50 -10.27 -10.46
C ILE A 230 -18.86 -10.92 -10.23
N ASP A 231 -19.78 -10.74 -11.16
CA ASP A 231 -21.04 -11.47 -11.18
C ASP A 231 -20.77 -12.93 -11.57
N ILE A 232 -20.97 -13.82 -10.61
CA ILE A 232 -20.81 -15.25 -10.82
C ILE A 232 -22.17 -15.85 -11.12
N LYS A 233 -22.25 -16.61 -12.22
CA LYS A 233 -23.43 -17.38 -12.64
C LYS A 233 -23.32 -18.84 -12.22
#